data_AF-A0A257PHM4-F1
#
_entry.id   AF-A0A257PHM4-F1
#
_cell.length_a   1.000
_cell.length_b   1.000
_cell.length_c   1.000
_cell.angle_alpha   90.00
_cell.angle_beta   90.00
_cell.angle_gamma   90.00
#
_symmetry.space_group_name_H-M   'P 1'
#
loop_
_entity.id
_entity.type
_entity.pdbx_description
1 polymer ?
#
loop_
_entity_poly.entity_id
_entity_poly.type
_entity_poly.pdbx_seq_one_letter_code
_entity_poly.pdbx_strand_id
1 'polypeptide(L)'
;MGAPELPLTAVLSAADARGLPVWARGRLSDRGSDAFPRAQLRLALQEQRLRVAYQPILRLDDLQTMGQEALARLLTPQGRAVAAETFIGTAASLGIEPRIDAVITAQAMAAASQPGPFSATLGKLFLNCSSAFLAEPSCMDKLAQQHQRWLQACAGTEPPKTPWVLEITERNLDTDPARLLENLQPLLDLGF
;
A
#
# COMPACT_ATOMS: atom_id res chain seq x y z
N MET A 1 -11.76 36.29 33.49
CA MET A 1 -12.45 35.13 32.89
C MET A 1 -13.26 35.62 31.72
N GLY A 2 -13.04 35.06 30.53
CA GLY A 2 -13.74 35.44 29.30
C GLY A 2 -12.82 35.26 28.09
N ALA A 3 -12.87 34.08 27.47
CA ALA A 3 -12.28 33.86 26.16
C ALA A 3 -13.08 34.63 25.10
N PRO A 4 -12.45 35.22 24.07
CA PRO A 4 -13.17 35.76 22.93
C PRO A 4 -13.58 34.60 22.01
N GLU A 5 -14.86 34.57 21.64
CA GLU A 5 -15.36 33.71 20.57
C GLU A 5 -14.86 34.22 19.21
N LEU A 6 -14.33 33.30 18.39
CA LEU A 6 -14.04 33.55 16.98
C LEU A 6 -15.24 33.10 16.14
N PRO A 7 -15.73 33.93 15.21
CA PRO A 7 -16.90 33.61 14.41
C PRO A 7 -16.56 32.56 13.34
N LEU A 8 -17.18 31.39 13.43
CA LEU A 8 -17.31 30.44 12.34
C LEU A 8 -18.22 31.03 11.26
N THR A 9 -17.64 31.69 10.26
CA THR A 9 -18.39 31.97 9.02
C THR A 9 -17.53 31.79 7.77
N ALA A 10 -17.82 30.68 7.10
CA ALA A 10 -17.89 30.52 5.64
C ALA A 10 -16.69 30.90 4.76
N VAL A 11 -15.95 29.89 4.30
CA VAL A 11 -15.78 29.64 2.84
C VAL A 11 -15.74 28.12 2.59
N LEU A 12 -16.89 27.47 2.62
CA LEU A 12 -17.14 26.34 1.71
C LEU A 12 -17.92 26.94 0.54
N SER A 13 -17.19 27.61 -0.36
CA SER A 13 -17.72 27.94 -1.66
C SER A 13 -17.90 26.63 -2.43
N ALA A 14 -19.16 26.35 -2.78
CA ALA A 14 -19.53 25.31 -3.71
C ALA A 14 -18.98 25.67 -5.10
N ALA A 15 -17.75 25.27 -5.37
CA ALA A 15 -17.15 25.28 -6.70
C ALA A 15 -16.39 23.97 -6.92
N ASP A 16 -16.85 23.24 -7.94
CA ASP A 16 -16.24 22.06 -8.58
C ASP A 16 -16.29 20.70 -7.88
N ALA A 17 -17.52 20.24 -7.63
CA ALA A 17 -17.86 18.81 -7.55
C ALA A 17 -17.63 18.01 -8.87
N ARG A 18 -16.89 18.56 -9.84
CA ARG A 18 -16.55 17.96 -11.14
C ARG A 18 -15.09 17.51 -11.25
N GLY A 19 -14.39 17.30 -10.13
CA GLY A 19 -12.97 16.94 -10.14
C GLY A 19 -12.52 15.90 -9.11
N LEU A 20 -13.43 15.20 -8.41
CA LEU A 20 -12.97 14.15 -7.49
C LEU A 20 -12.31 13.01 -8.28
N PRO A 21 -11.02 12.72 -8.05
CA PRO A 21 -10.33 11.67 -8.76
C PRO A 21 -10.94 10.31 -8.40
N VAL A 22 -10.94 9.38 -9.36
CA VAL A 22 -11.60 8.06 -9.27
C VAL A 22 -11.23 7.29 -7.99
N TRP A 23 -10.05 7.54 -7.42
CA TRP A 23 -9.59 6.91 -6.18
C TRP A 23 -10.34 7.37 -4.91
N ALA A 24 -10.91 8.59 -4.89
CA ALA A 24 -11.66 9.11 -3.73
C ALA A 24 -13.09 8.54 -3.64
N ARG A 25 -13.64 8.04 -4.77
CA ARG A 25 -14.99 7.44 -4.82
C ARG A 25 -15.06 6.02 -4.24
N GLY A 26 -13.92 5.34 -4.09
CA GLY A 26 -13.87 3.93 -3.69
C GLY A 26 -14.28 3.63 -2.24
N ARG A 27 -14.26 4.63 -1.34
CA ARG A 27 -14.62 4.43 0.08
C ARG A 27 -16.13 4.44 0.37
N LEU A 28 -16.97 4.80 -0.60
CA LEU A 28 -18.41 5.01 -0.38
C LEU A 28 -19.32 4.03 -1.13
N SER A 29 -18.78 3.04 -1.85
CA SER A 29 -19.60 2.08 -2.58
C SER A 29 -19.14 0.64 -2.35
N ASP A 30 -19.88 -0.04 -1.47
CA ASP A 30 -20.60 -1.31 -1.74
C ASP A 30 -20.49 -2.28 -0.55
N ARG A 31 -21.42 -2.14 0.42
CA ARG A 31 -21.71 -3.18 1.43
C ARG A 31 -22.71 -4.19 0.84
N GLY A 32 -22.36 -4.78 -0.30
CA GLY A 32 -23.02 -5.94 -0.89
C GLY A 32 -22.21 -7.19 -0.58
N SER A 33 -22.61 -7.90 0.47
CA SER A 33 -21.93 -9.08 1.02
C SER A 33 -22.13 -10.32 0.14
N ASP A 34 -21.47 -10.37 -1.02
CA ASP A 34 -21.14 -11.62 -1.70
C ASP A 34 -19.63 -11.75 -1.80
N ALA A 35 -19.08 -12.91 -1.41
CA ALA A 35 -17.66 -13.18 -1.50
C ALA A 35 -17.19 -13.09 -2.96
N PHE A 36 -16.10 -12.36 -3.22
CA PHE A 36 -15.56 -12.23 -4.57
C PHE A 36 -15.30 -13.61 -5.20
N PRO A 37 -15.73 -13.88 -6.45
CA PRO A 37 -15.64 -15.23 -7.01
C PRO A 37 -14.20 -15.77 -7.10
N ARG A 38 -13.95 -16.96 -6.52
CA ARG A 38 -12.63 -17.60 -6.48
C ARG A 38 -11.99 -17.77 -7.86
N ALA A 39 -12.78 -18.20 -8.85
CA ALA A 39 -12.33 -18.39 -10.23
C ALA A 39 -11.93 -17.05 -10.88
N GLN A 40 -12.71 -15.99 -10.64
CA GLN A 40 -12.42 -14.66 -11.15
C GLN A 40 -11.12 -14.09 -10.56
N LEU A 41 -10.87 -14.31 -9.27
CA LEU A 41 -9.64 -13.86 -8.62
C LEU A 41 -8.43 -14.60 -9.19
N ARG A 42 -8.50 -15.92 -9.31
CA ARG A 42 -7.42 -16.73 -9.91
C ARG A 42 -7.11 -16.30 -11.33
N LEU A 43 -8.13 -16.12 -12.16
CA LEU A 43 -7.98 -15.66 -13.54
C LEU A 43 -7.32 -14.27 -13.59
N ALA A 44 -7.75 -13.35 -12.74
CA ALA A 44 -7.19 -12.01 -12.69
C ALA A 44 -5.70 -11.98 -12.29
N LEU A 45 -5.27 -12.88 -11.40
CA LEU A 45 -3.85 -13.04 -11.06
C LEU A 45 -3.06 -13.64 -12.23
N GLN A 46 -3.61 -14.62 -12.95
CA GLN A 46 -2.98 -15.20 -14.14
C GLN A 46 -2.82 -14.15 -15.25
N GLU A 47 -3.83 -13.31 -15.45
CA GLU A 47 -3.83 -12.20 -16.42
C GLU A 47 -3.06 -10.95 -15.91
N GLN A 48 -2.38 -11.05 -14.77
CA GLN A 48 -1.58 -9.98 -14.17
C GLN A 48 -2.37 -8.65 -14.03
N ARG A 49 -3.64 -8.71 -13.62
CA ARG A 49 -4.54 -7.55 -13.50
C ARG A 49 -4.46 -6.81 -12.16
N LEU A 50 -3.52 -7.17 -11.29
CA LEU A 50 -3.24 -6.41 -10.08
C LEU A 50 -2.49 -5.11 -10.41
N ARG A 51 -2.92 -4.01 -9.82
CA ARG A 51 -2.25 -2.71 -9.87
C ARG A 51 -2.13 -2.13 -8.48
N VAL A 52 -1.01 -1.49 -8.20
CA VAL A 52 -0.86 -0.62 -7.03
C VAL A 52 -1.60 0.71 -7.25
N ALA A 53 -2.33 1.15 -6.24
CA ALA A 53 -2.80 2.52 -6.10
C ALA A 53 -2.19 3.12 -4.84
N TYR A 54 -2.10 4.45 -4.76
CA TYR A 54 -1.45 5.13 -3.64
C TYR A 54 -2.43 6.05 -2.93
N GLN A 55 -2.45 5.95 -1.60
CA GLN A 55 -3.19 6.88 -0.75
C GLN A 55 -2.22 7.77 0.02
N PRO A 56 -2.27 9.11 -0.15
CA PRO A 56 -1.42 10.02 0.61
C PRO A 56 -1.69 9.96 2.12
N ILE A 57 -0.60 10.06 2.90
CA ILE A 57 -0.61 10.23 4.36
C ILE A 57 -0.13 11.64 4.65
N LEU A 58 -0.93 12.41 5.38
CA LEU A 58 -0.70 13.84 5.62
C LEU A 58 -0.31 14.08 7.09
N ARG A 59 0.62 15.02 7.31
CA ARG A 59 0.86 15.60 8.63
C ARG A 59 -0.31 16.50 9.01
N LEU A 60 -0.84 16.39 10.22
CA LEU A 60 -2.09 17.07 10.60
C LEU A 60 -1.93 18.58 10.87
N ASP A 61 -0.73 19.03 11.21
CA ASP A 61 -0.47 20.44 11.53
C ASP A 61 -0.46 21.34 10.30
N ASP A 62 0.04 20.86 9.17
CA ASP A 62 0.23 21.64 7.94
C ASP A 62 -0.20 20.94 6.64
N LEU A 63 -0.79 19.75 6.74
CA LEU A 63 -1.29 18.94 5.62
C LEU A 63 -0.22 18.56 4.59
N GLN A 64 1.07 18.62 4.96
CA GLN A 64 2.14 18.14 4.09
C GLN A 64 2.10 16.62 3.96
N THR A 65 2.36 16.11 2.75
CA THR A 65 2.44 14.67 2.52
C THR A 65 3.71 14.11 3.18
N MET A 66 3.51 13.19 4.12
CA MET A 66 4.60 12.51 4.85
C MET A 66 4.96 11.15 4.24
N GLY A 67 4.09 10.63 3.39
CA GLY A 67 4.23 9.33 2.78
C GLY A 67 2.98 8.91 2.04
N GLN A 68 2.98 7.68 1.55
CA GLN A 68 1.85 7.10 0.84
C GLN A 68 1.68 5.63 1.22
N GLU A 69 0.44 5.16 1.24
CA GLU A 69 0.10 3.76 1.42
C GLU A 69 -0.12 3.10 0.06
N ALA A 70 0.61 2.03 -0.22
CA ALA A 70 0.45 1.19 -1.40
C ALA A 70 -0.72 0.21 -1.19
N LEU A 71 -1.76 0.38 -1.98
CA LEU A 71 -3.01 -0.35 -1.88
C LEU A 71 -3.26 -1.21 -3.11
N ALA A 72 -3.58 -2.48 -2.90
CA ALA A 72 -3.94 -3.39 -3.98
C ALA A 72 -5.24 -2.97 -4.68
N ARG A 73 -5.23 -2.97 -6.01
CA ARG A 73 -6.41 -2.85 -6.86
C ARG A 73 -6.42 -3.97 -7.88
N LEU A 74 -7.57 -4.60 -8.07
CA LEU A 74 -7.77 -5.58 -9.13
C LEU A 74 -8.50 -4.89 -10.28
N LEU A 75 -7.89 -4.83 -11.47
CA LEU A 75 -8.59 -4.34 -12.66
C LEU A 75 -9.55 -5.40 -13.17
N THR A 76 -10.81 -5.07 -13.36
CA THR A 76 -11.76 -5.87 -14.15
C THR A 76 -11.32 -5.95 -15.61
N PRO A 77 -11.83 -6.91 -16.42
CA PRO A 77 -11.58 -6.92 -17.86
C PRO A 77 -11.99 -5.61 -18.57
N GLN A 78 -12.96 -4.89 -18.00
CA GLN A 78 -13.43 -3.59 -18.49
C GLN A 78 -12.61 -2.41 -17.97
N GLY A 79 -11.48 -2.65 -17.28
CA GLY A 79 -10.57 -1.62 -16.79
C GLY A 79 -10.99 -0.92 -15.50
N ARG A 80 -12.15 -1.26 -14.91
CA ARG A 80 -12.55 -0.74 -13.59
C ARG A 80 -11.67 -1.30 -12.49
N ALA A 81 -11.25 -0.47 -11.54
CA ALA A 81 -10.50 -0.89 -10.36
C ALA A 81 -11.45 -1.38 -9.24
N VAL A 82 -11.18 -2.58 -8.72
CA VAL A 82 -11.84 -3.16 -7.54
C VAL A 82 -10.90 -3.05 -6.35
N ALA A 83 -11.41 -2.59 -5.20
CA ALA A 83 -10.65 -2.42 -3.97
C ALA A 83 -10.29 -3.77 -3.33
N ALA A 84 -9.18 -3.80 -2.59
CA ALA A 84 -8.70 -4.99 -1.88
C ALA A 84 -9.76 -5.58 -0.94
N GLU A 85 -10.48 -4.73 -0.20
CA GLU A 85 -11.54 -5.13 0.74
C GLU A 85 -12.57 -6.07 0.10
N THR A 86 -12.87 -5.92 -1.18
CA THR A 86 -13.83 -6.77 -1.90
C THR A 86 -13.29 -8.19 -2.11
N PHE A 87 -12.00 -8.39 -2.39
CA PHE A 87 -11.44 -9.69 -2.81
C PHE A 87 -10.45 -10.31 -1.83
N ILE A 88 -9.95 -9.57 -0.84
CA ILE A 88 -8.89 -10.06 0.06
C ILE A 88 -9.39 -11.18 0.96
N GLY A 89 -10.66 -11.17 1.37
CA GLY A 89 -11.25 -12.30 2.11
C GLY A 89 -11.29 -13.59 1.28
N THR A 90 -11.59 -13.50 -0.02
CA THR A 90 -11.48 -14.64 -0.93
C THR A 90 -10.03 -15.08 -1.09
N ALA A 91 -9.08 -14.13 -1.18
CA ALA A 91 -7.65 -14.43 -1.27
C ALA A 91 -7.15 -15.20 -0.03
N ALA A 92 -7.54 -14.76 1.16
CA ALA A 92 -7.26 -15.44 2.43
C ALA A 92 -7.76 -16.87 2.44
N SER A 93 -9.03 -17.08 2.07
CA SER A 93 -9.60 -18.43 2.01
C SER A 93 -8.96 -19.34 0.96
N LEU A 94 -8.19 -18.78 0.02
CA LEU A 94 -7.45 -19.49 -1.03
C LEU A 94 -5.96 -19.65 -0.70
N GLY A 95 -5.44 -19.02 0.36
CA GLY A 95 -4.02 -18.97 0.69
C GLY A 95 -3.17 -18.29 -0.36
N ILE A 96 -3.69 -17.23 -1.01
CA ILE A 96 -2.99 -16.52 -2.10
C ILE A 96 -2.65 -15.07 -1.77
N GLU A 97 -2.84 -14.58 -0.54
CA GLU A 97 -2.38 -13.24 -0.16
C GLU A 97 -0.88 -13.04 -0.43
N PRO A 98 0.03 -13.99 -0.11
CA PRO A 98 1.46 -13.80 -0.37
C PRO A 98 1.79 -13.52 -1.84
N ARG A 99 0.97 -14.05 -2.77
CA ARG A 99 1.11 -13.76 -4.20
C ARG A 99 0.64 -12.35 -4.56
N ILE A 100 -0.38 -11.85 -3.90
CA ILE A 100 -0.88 -10.49 -4.08
C ILE A 100 0.15 -9.51 -3.51
N ASP A 101 0.62 -9.74 -2.28
CA ASP A 101 1.61 -8.91 -1.59
C ASP A 101 2.90 -8.82 -2.40
N ALA A 102 3.43 -9.95 -2.87
CA ALA A 102 4.62 -9.98 -3.72
C ALA A 102 4.46 -9.10 -4.99
N VAL A 103 3.29 -9.13 -5.63
CA VAL A 103 3.03 -8.35 -6.84
C VAL A 103 2.90 -6.86 -6.52
N ILE A 104 2.12 -6.50 -5.50
CA ILE A 104 1.86 -5.11 -5.15
C ILE A 104 3.12 -4.44 -4.59
N THR A 105 3.84 -5.11 -3.70
CA THR A 105 5.10 -4.61 -3.15
C THR A 105 6.16 -4.44 -4.23
N ALA A 106 6.29 -5.39 -5.15
CA ALA A 106 7.21 -5.24 -6.28
C ALA A 106 6.85 -4.04 -7.17
N GLN A 107 5.56 -3.83 -7.48
CA GLN A 107 5.12 -2.65 -8.24
C GLN A 107 5.40 -1.34 -7.49
N ALA A 108 5.16 -1.32 -6.18
CA ALA A 108 5.37 -0.15 -5.33
C ALA A 108 6.86 0.24 -5.24
N MET A 109 7.74 -0.71 -4.93
CA MET A 109 9.19 -0.46 -4.86
C MET A 109 9.78 -0.09 -6.22
N ALA A 110 9.30 -0.69 -7.32
CA ALA A 110 9.72 -0.34 -8.66
C ALA A 110 9.33 1.10 -9.02
N ALA A 111 8.09 1.50 -8.73
CA ALA A 111 7.62 2.87 -8.96
C ALA A 111 8.39 3.89 -8.13
N ALA A 112 8.70 3.56 -6.87
CA ALA A 112 9.48 4.41 -5.97
C ALA A 112 10.94 4.62 -6.40
N SER A 113 11.47 3.69 -7.21
CA SER A 113 12.81 3.78 -7.81
C SER A 113 12.86 4.62 -9.08
N GLN A 114 11.73 5.14 -9.55
CA GLN A 114 11.65 5.99 -10.74
C GLN A 114 11.32 7.45 -10.36
N PRO A 115 11.78 8.44 -11.15
CA PRO A 115 11.31 9.82 -11.02
C PRO A 115 9.80 9.89 -11.29
N GLY A 116 9.05 10.54 -10.41
CA GLY A 116 7.60 10.68 -10.57
C GLY A 116 6.84 10.94 -9.28
N PRO A 117 5.50 10.96 -9.34
CA PRO A 117 4.62 11.27 -8.20
C PRO A 117 4.61 10.22 -7.09
N PHE A 118 5.31 9.10 -7.29
CA PHE A 118 5.43 7.99 -6.35
C PHE A 118 6.88 7.70 -5.96
N SER A 119 7.81 8.60 -6.30
CA SER A 119 9.22 8.45 -5.96
C SER A 119 9.41 8.39 -4.44
N ALA A 120 10.39 7.60 -3.98
CA ALA A 120 10.77 7.48 -2.58
C ALA A 120 11.17 8.82 -1.92
N THR A 121 11.48 9.86 -2.70
CA THR A 121 11.81 11.20 -2.18
C THR A 121 10.62 11.92 -1.55
N LEU A 122 9.40 11.42 -1.76
CA LEU A 122 8.16 12.01 -1.24
C LEU A 122 7.78 11.53 0.18
N GLY A 123 8.69 10.82 0.85
CA GLY A 123 8.52 10.36 2.23
C GLY A 123 8.45 8.84 2.35
N LYS A 124 7.70 8.35 3.35
CA LYS A 124 7.58 6.91 3.62
C LYS A 124 6.60 6.23 2.67
N LEU A 125 6.88 4.98 2.30
CA LEU A 125 6.00 4.15 1.50
C LEU A 125 5.56 2.94 2.32
N PHE A 126 4.28 2.90 2.67
CA PHE A 126 3.67 1.87 3.49
C PHE A 126 3.21 0.71 2.60
N LEU A 127 3.64 -0.50 2.95
CA LEU A 127 3.46 -1.73 2.18
C LEU A 127 2.66 -2.72 3.01
N ASN A 128 1.41 -2.96 2.63
CA ASN A 128 0.57 -3.99 3.24
C ASN A 128 1.15 -5.38 2.97
N CYS A 129 1.46 -6.12 4.03
CA CYS A 129 2.08 -7.45 3.97
C CYS A 129 1.35 -8.43 4.90
N SER A 130 0.92 -9.57 4.36
CA SER A 130 0.43 -10.69 5.16
C SER A 130 1.55 -11.36 5.94
N SER A 131 1.20 -11.97 7.07
CA SER A 131 2.12 -12.79 7.87
C SER A 131 2.76 -13.91 7.03
N ALA A 132 1.96 -14.58 6.20
CA ALA A 132 2.41 -15.64 5.30
C ALA A 132 3.42 -15.12 4.25
N PHE A 133 3.28 -13.89 3.75
CA PHE A 133 4.28 -13.29 2.87
C PHE A 133 5.61 -13.04 3.59
N LEU A 134 5.54 -12.53 4.82
CA LEU A 134 6.71 -12.21 5.64
C LEU A 134 7.40 -13.46 6.22
N ALA A 135 6.66 -14.56 6.37
CA ALA A 135 7.18 -15.84 6.83
C ALA A 135 8.03 -16.56 5.77
N GLU A 136 7.92 -16.19 4.50
CA GLU A 136 8.61 -16.85 3.38
C GLU A 136 10.00 -16.23 3.13
N PRO A 137 11.12 -16.94 3.39
CA PRO A 137 12.47 -16.37 3.24
C PRO A 137 12.76 -15.88 1.82
N SER A 138 12.27 -16.61 0.81
CA SER A 138 12.44 -16.23 -0.60
C SER A 138 11.73 -14.90 -0.96
N CYS A 139 10.73 -14.49 -0.19
CA CYS A 139 10.09 -13.19 -0.32
C CYS A 139 10.95 -12.09 0.33
N MET A 140 11.57 -12.36 1.48
CA MET A 140 12.47 -11.42 2.15
C MET A 140 13.71 -11.14 1.30
N ASP A 141 14.28 -12.17 0.67
CA ASP A 141 15.39 -12.04 -0.28
C ASP A 141 15.03 -11.11 -1.46
N LYS A 142 13.80 -11.21 -1.97
CA LYS A 142 13.31 -10.33 -3.04
C LYS A 142 13.15 -8.90 -2.56
N LEU A 143 12.65 -8.66 -1.35
CA LEU A 143 12.55 -7.32 -0.77
C LEU A 143 13.94 -6.70 -0.58
N ALA A 144 14.89 -7.45 -0.04
CA ALA A 144 16.28 -7.02 0.09
C ALA A 144 16.89 -6.69 -1.28
N GLN A 145 16.69 -7.53 -2.30
CA GLN A 145 17.15 -7.26 -3.66
C GLN A 145 16.54 -6.00 -4.26
N GLN A 146 15.23 -5.77 -4.07
CA GLN A 146 14.56 -4.55 -4.54
C GLN A 146 15.08 -3.31 -3.83
N HIS A 147 15.33 -3.40 -2.52
CA HIS A 147 15.97 -2.33 -1.75
C HIS A 147 17.37 -2.00 -2.29
N GLN A 148 18.20 -3.01 -2.58
CA GLN A 148 19.53 -2.79 -3.16
C GLN A 148 19.46 -2.10 -4.53
N ARG A 149 18.49 -2.46 -5.38
CA ARG A 149 18.26 -1.79 -6.66
C ARG A 149 17.85 -0.32 -6.48
N TRP A 150 16.99 -0.04 -5.51
CA TRP A 150 16.60 1.32 -5.17
C TRP A 150 17.80 2.16 -4.69
N LEU A 151 18.62 1.62 -3.79
CA LEU A 151 19.86 2.28 -3.33
C LEU A 151 20.79 2.63 -4.50
N GLN A 152 20.98 1.69 -5.43
CA GLN A 152 21.79 1.90 -6.63
C GLN A 152 21.22 3.01 -7.52
N ALA A 153 19.89 3.10 -7.66
CA ALA A 153 19.25 4.16 -8.43
C ALA A 153 19.38 5.54 -7.76
N CYS A 154 19.59 5.59 -6.44
CA CYS A 154 19.81 6.83 -5.68
C CYS A 154 21.29 7.25 -5.60
N ALA A 155 22.23 6.45 -6.14
CA ALA A 155 23.66 6.72 -6.07
C ALA A 155 24.00 8.08 -6.72
N GLY A 156 24.42 9.04 -5.89
CA GLY A 156 24.63 10.45 -6.30
C GLY A 156 23.99 11.48 -5.37
N THR A 157 23.19 11.04 -4.40
CA THR A 157 22.64 11.86 -3.30
C THR A 157 23.25 11.43 -1.95
N GLU A 158 23.05 12.22 -0.87
CA GLU A 158 23.31 11.73 0.50
C GLU A 158 22.63 10.37 0.71
N PRO A 159 23.20 9.46 1.52
CA PRO A 159 22.65 8.12 1.71
C PRO A 159 21.16 8.21 2.06
N PRO A 160 20.26 7.77 1.16
CA PRO A 160 18.85 8.02 1.31
C PRO A 160 18.33 7.21 2.49
N LYS A 161 17.49 7.82 3.33
CA LYS A 161 16.80 7.07 4.38
C LYS A 161 15.88 6.05 3.73
N THR A 162 15.95 4.80 4.18
CA THR A 162 15.07 3.71 3.71
C THR A 162 13.60 4.14 3.82
N PRO A 163 12.84 4.17 2.70
CA PRO A 163 11.50 4.75 2.68
C PRO A 163 10.42 3.72 3.05
N TRP A 164 10.75 2.42 3.04
CA TRP A 164 9.79 1.34 3.23
C TRP A 164 9.27 1.32 4.67
N VAL A 165 7.98 1.04 4.82
CA VAL A 165 7.34 0.69 6.09
C VAL A 165 6.47 -0.52 5.82
N LEU A 166 6.71 -1.63 6.52
CA LEU A 166 5.89 -2.82 6.39
C LEU A 166 4.68 -2.71 7.32
N GLU A 167 3.48 -2.82 6.76
CA GLU A 167 2.23 -2.88 7.53
C GLU A 167 1.76 -4.31 7.65
N ILE A 168 1.63 -4.77 8.90
CA ILE A 168 1.18 -6.12 9.25
C ILE A 168 -0.15 -6.00 9.97
N THR A 169 -1.14 -6.78 9.56
CA THR A 169 -2.41 -6.84 10.30
C THR A 169 -2.37 -7.92 11.37
N GLU A 170 -2.80 -7.59 12.59
CA GLU A 170 -2.84 -8.53 13.72
C GLU A 170 -3.78 -9.72 13.47
N ARG A 171 -4.84 -9.52 12.69
CA ARG A 171 -5.95 -10.47 12.54
C ARG A 171 -5.56 -11.81 11.91
N ASN A 172 -4.42 -11.88 11.23
CA ASN A 172 -3.95 -13.08 10.53
C ASN A 172 -2.50 -13.44 10.94
N LEU A 173 -2.05 -13.09 12.16
CA LEU A 173 -0.76 -13.53 12.67
C LEU A 173 -0.80 -15.02 13.08
N ASP A 174 -0.80 -15.90 12.08
CA ASP A 174 -0.75 -17.36 12.27
C ASP A 174 0.69 -17.87 12.50
N THR A 175 1.68 -16.98 12.41
CA THR A 175 3.11 -17.29 12.57
C THR A 175 3.59 -16.92 13.97
N ASP A 176 4.44 -17.76 14.56
CA ASP A 176 5.15 -17.47 15.81
C ASP A 176 5.87 -16.10 15.71
N PRO A 177 5.54 -15.13 16.59
CA PRO A 177 6.15 -13.80 16.56
C PRO A 177 7.68 -13.81 16.61
N ALA A 178 8.29 -14.75 17.33
CA ALA A 178 9.75 -14.84 17.43
C ALA A 178 10.37 -15.21 16.07
N ARG A 179 9.79 -16.21 15.40
CA ARG A 179 10.22 -16.63 14.05
C ARG A 179 9.96 -15.56 13.00
N LEU A 180 8.83 -14.86 13.09
CA LEU A 180 8.53 -13.75 12.20
C LEU A 180 9.58 -12.64 12.36
N LEU A 181 9.97 -12.31 13.60
CA LEU A 181 11.03 -11.33 13.85
C LEU A 181 12.39 -11.78 13.30
N GLU A 182 12.76 -13.05 13.50
CA GLU A 182 13.99 -13.62 12.93
C GLU A 182 14.02 -13.48 11.39
N ASN A 183 12.90 -13.75 10.73
CA ASN A 183 12.77 -13.60 9.28
C ASN A 183 12.84 -12.13 8.83
N LEU A 184 12.37 -11.20 9.65
CA LEU A 184 12.36 -9.76 9.34
C LEU A 184 13.68 -9.07 9.68
N GLN A 185 14.51 -9.63 10.55
CA GLN A 185 15.76 -9.02 11.01
C GLN A 185 16.65 -8.52 9.86
N PRO A 186 16.86 -9.26 8.75
CA PRO A 186 17.65 -8.77 7.62
C PRO A 186 17.08 -7.49 6.98
N LEU A 187 15.75 -7.29 7.00
CA LEU A 187 15.12 -6.09 6.49
C LEU A 187 15.20 -4.93 7.49
N LEU A 188 15.07 -5.23 8.79
CA LEU A 188 15.26 -4.23 9.85
C LEU A 188 16.69 -3.68 9.83
N ASP A 189 17.70 -4.52 9.57
CA ASP A 189 19.09 -4.11 9.41
C ASP A 189 19.29 -3.18 8.19
N LEU A 190 18.39 -3.25 7.20
CA LEU A 190 18.33 -2.35 6.04
C LEU A 190 17.49 -1.09 6.31
N GLY A 191 16.93 -0.93 7.51
CA GLY A 191 16.14 0.24 7.93
C GLY A 191 14.69 0.26 7.44
N PHE A 192 14.12 -0.92 7.14
CA PHE A 192 12.67 -1.07 6.94
C PHE A 192 11.88 -0.74 8.22
#